data_AF-A0A2V7C8I3-F1
#
_entry.id   AF-A0A2V7C8I3-F1
#
_cell.length_a   1.000
_cell.length_b   1.000
_cell.length_c   1.000
_cell.angle_alpha   90.00
_cell.angle_beta   90.00
_cell.angle_gamma   90.00
#
_symmetry.space_group_name_H-M   'P 1'
#
loop_
_entity.id
_entity.type
_entity.pdbx_description
1 polymer ?
#
loop_
_entity_poly.entity_id
_entity_poly.type
_entity_poly.pdbx_seq_one_letter_code
_entity_poly.pdbx_strand_id
1 'polypeptide(L)' 'MKSDVAAEIVTVYMALDGGLHHSRCGQRLSFHGQRAGLELDFYCLACAETVTIPFCVLARIPVAEASA' A
#
# COMPACT_ATOMS: atom_id res chain seq x y z
N MET A 1 -12.57 1.43 -22.58
CA MET A 1 -13.39 1.24 -21.38
C MET A 1 -12.62 1.78 -20.19
N LYS A 2 -13.07 2.90 -19.60
CA LYS A 2 -12.56 3.35 -18.29
C LYS A 2 -13.34 2.57 -17.25
N SER A 3 -12.69 1.61 -16.61
CA SER A 3 -13.27 0.96 -15.45
C SER A 3 -13.27 2.00 -14.33
N ASP A 4 -14.40 2.68 -14.14
CA ASP A 4 -14.74 3.32 -12.86
C ASP A 4 -15.00 2.18 -11.86
N VAL A 5 -13.93 1.46 -11.49
CA VAL A 5 -13.89 0.82 -10.18
C VAL A 5 -13.96 2.02 -9.26
N ALA A 6 -15.10 2.19 -8.59
CA ALA A 6 -15.27 3.17 -7.52
C ALA A 6 -13.93 3.22 -6.79
N ALA A 7 -13.21 4.34 -6.91
CA ALA A 7 -11.85 4.44 -6.46
C ALA A 7 -11.90 4.33 -4.94
N GLU A 8 -11.89 3.09 -4.45
CA GLU A 8 -11.56 2.78 -3.08
C GLU A 8 -10.25 3.53 -2.91
N ILE A 9 -10.23 4.52 -2.02
CA ILE A 9 -9.03 5.32 -1.80
C ILE A 9 -8.05 4.35 -1.16
N VAL A 10 -7.31 3.62 -1.98
CA VAL A 10 -6.31 2.68 -1.53
C VAL A 10 -5.05 3.48 -1.34
N THR A 11 -4.61 3.59 -0.09
CA THR A 11 -3.35 4.26 0.26
C THR A 11 -2.14 3.49 -0.29
N VAL A 12 -2.32 2.24 -0.69
CA VAL A 12 -1.24 1.35 -1.10
C VAL A 12 -1.59 0.45 -2.28
N TYR A 13 -0.58 -0.06 -2.96
CA TYR A 13 -0.70 -1.14 -3.93
C TYR A 13 0.52 -2.06 -3.83
N MET A 14 0.37 -3.30 -4.29
CA MET A 14 1.50 -4.21 -4.48
C MET A 14 2.11 -3.94 -5.85
N ALA A 15 3.39 -3.58 -5.88
CA ALA A 15 4.14 -3.40 -7.12
C ALA A 15 4.67 -4.75 -7.64
N LEU A 16 5.06 -4.78 -8.92
CA LEU A 16 5.63 -5.98 -9.54
C LEU A 16 6.99 -6.41 -8.96
N ASP A 17 7.65 -5.54 -8.20
CA ASP A 17 8.87 -5.88 -7.44
C ASP A 17 8.58 -6.69 -6.16
N GLY A 18 7.30 -7.01 -5.92
CA GLY A 18 6.81 -7.70 -4.72
C GLY A 18 6.76 -6.80 -3.47
N GLY A 19 7.04 -5.51 -3.61
CA GLY A 19 6.97 -4.50 -2.57
C GLY A 19 5.59 -3.89 -2.44
N LEU A 20 5.29 -3.40 -1.24
CA LEU A 20 4.14 -2.55 -0.99
C LEU A 20 4.54 -1.09 -1.26
N HIS A 21 3.78 -0.40 -2.10
CA HIS A 21 4.07 0.97 -2.54
C HIS A 21 2.97 1.94 -2.11
N HIS A 22 3.36 3.18 -1.84
CA HIS A 22 2.45 4.24 -1.48
C HIS A 22 1.78 4.80 -2.74
N SER A 23 0.45 4.75 -2.81
CA SER A 23 -0.29 5.17 -4.01
C SER A 23 -0.10 6.66 -4.35
N ARG A 24 0.15 7.50 -3.35
CA ARG A 24 0.34 8.95 -3.51
C ARG A 24 1.65 9.33 -4.22
N CYS A 25 2.76 8.67 -3.89
CA CYS A 25 4.10 9.06 -4.37
C CYS A 25 4.82 7.97 -5.17
N GLY A 26 4.21 6.79 -5.30
CA GLY A 26 4.77 5.64 -6.00
C GLY A 26 5.96 4.98 -5.30
N GLN A 27 6.45 5.51 -4.18
CA GLN A 27 7.62 4.98 -3.49
C GLN A 27 7.29 3.75 -2.65
N ARG A 28 8.28 2.86 -2.52
CA ARG A 28 8.20 1.67 -1.68
C ARG A 28 8.07 2.04 -0.21
N LEU A 29 7.18 1.34 0.48
CA LEU A 29 6.98 1.48 1.91
C LEU A 29 7.97 0.62 2.70
N SER A 30 8.48 1.17 3.79
CA SER A 30 9.34 0.45 4.75
C SER A 30 8.48 -0.17 5.84
N PHE A 31 8.62 -1.48 6.05
CA PHE A 31 7.95 -2.17 7.16
C PHE A 31 8.55 -1.76 8.50
N HIS A 32 7.70 -1.32 9.44
CA HIS A 32 8.12 -0.82 10.76
C HIS A 32 7.73 -1.76 11.91
N GLY A 33 6.72 -2.59 11.74
CA GLY A 33 6.33 -3.55 12.77
C GLY A 33 4.88 -4.00 12.66
N GLN A 34 4.48 -4.79 13.63
CA GLN A 34 3.15 -5.37 13.71
C GLN A 34 2.52 -5.06 15.07
N ARG A 35 1.21 -4.81 15.07
CA ARG A 35 0.42 -4.59 16.28
C ARG A 35 -0.47 -5.78 16.55
N ALA A 36 -0.25 -6.43 17.69
CA ALA A 36 -1.12 -7.48 18.25
C ALA A 36 -1.51 -8.62 17.29
N GLY A 37 -0.74 -8.90 16.24
CA GLY A 37 -1.14 -9.90 15.25
C GLY A 37 -2.05 -9.39 14.13
N LEU A 38 -2.58 -8.17 14.24
CA LEU A 38 -3.77 -7.72 13.50
C LEU A 38 -3.51 -6.59 12.51
N GLU A 39 -2.48 -5.78 12.73
CA GLU A 39 -2.13 -4.66 11.84
C GLU A 39 -0.63 -4.66 11.55
N LEU A 40 -0.28 -4.22 10.34
CA LEU A 40 1.08 -3.97 9.90
C LEU A 40 1.28 -2.46 9.77
N ASP A 41 2.37 -1.95 10.34
CA ASP A 41 2.77 -0.56 10.19
C ASP A 41 3.87 -0.43 9.14
N PHE A 42 3.69 0.56 8.28
CA PHE A 42 4.60 0.94 7.24
C PHE A 42 4.88 2.43 7.28
N TYR A 43 6.04 2.84 6.77
CA TYR A 43 6.40 4.25 6.66
C TYR A 43 6.86 4.59 5.24
N CYS A 44 6.35 5.70 4.73
CA CYS A 44 6.78 6.27 3.47
C CYS A 44 7.88 7.31 3.73
N LEU A 45 9.12 7.00 3.36
CA LEU A 45 10.26 7.91 3.54
C LEU A 45 10.13 9.19 2.70
N ALA A 46 9.47 9.14 1.54
CA ALA A 46 9.29 10.31 0.67
C ALA A 46 8.22 11.29 1.17
N CYS A 47 7.10 10.81 1.71
CA CYS A 47 6.01 11.65 2.20
C CYS A 47 6.09 11.93 3.71
N ALA A 48 6.96 11.23 4.44
CA ALA A 48 6.97 11.20 5.91
C ALA A 48 5.63 10.78 6.53
N GLU A 49 4.95 9.83 5.90
CA GLU A 49 3.62 9.35 6.30
C GLU A 49 3.68 7.91 6.82
N THR A 50 2.88 7.61 7.84
CA THR A 50 2.68 6.26 8.36
C THR A 50 1.42 5.66 7.75
N VAL A 51 1.51 4.39 7.32
CA VAL A 51 0.39 3.62 6.79
C VAL A 51 0.22 2.39 7.65
N THR A 52 -0.95 2.25 8.27
CA THR A 52 -1.32 1.05 9.05
C THR A 52 -2.31 0.22 8.24
N ILE A 53 -2.05 -1.08 8.11
CA ILE A 53 -2.82 -2.00 7.29
C ILE A 53 -3.31 -3.18 8.13
N PRO A 54 -4.63 -3.38 8.25
CA PRO A 54 -5.17 -4.59 8.86
C PRO A 54 -4.78 -5.86 8.07
N PHE A 55 -4.37 -6.92 8.76
CA PHE A 55 -4.00 -8.19 8.14
C PHE A 55 -5.13 -8.76 7.26
N CYS A 56 -6.39 -8.56 7.65
CA CYS A 56 -7.54 -9.08 6.94
C CYS A 56 -7.75 -8.45 5.55
N VAL A 57 -7.09 -7.33 5.23
CA VAL A 57 -7.22 -6.67 3.92
C VAL A 57 -6.03 -6.92 3.00
N LEU A 58 -4.96 -7.58 3.46
CA LEU A 58 -3.74 -7.79 2.65
C LEU A 58 -4.02 -8.49 1.32
N ALA A 59 -4.89 -9.50 1.33
CA ALA A 59 -5.27 -10.25 0.13
C ALA A 59 -6.10 -9.43 -0.88
N ARG A 60 -6.57 -8.25 -0.50
CA ARG A 60 -7.38 -7.34 -1.33
C ARG A 60 -6.59 -6.14 -1.84
N ILE A 61 -5.33 -5.98 -1.41
CA ILE A 61 -4.49 -4.89 -1.89
C ILE A 61 -4.29 -5.07 -3.40
N PRO A 62 -4.60 -4.05 -4.22
CA PRO A 62 -4.49 -4.14 -5.66
C PRO A 62 -3.04 -4.32 -6.08
N VAL A 63 -2.81 -5.09 -7.14
CA VAL A 63 -1.51 -5.18 -7.80
C VAL A 63 -1.50 -4.15 -8.94
N ALA A 64 -0.47 -3.32 -9.02
CA ALA A 64 -0.31 -2.34 -10.09
C ALA A 64 1.14 -2.24 -10.56
N GLU A 65 1.33 -1.89 -11.83
CA GLU A 65 2.62 -1.40 -12.28
C GLU A 65 2.85 -0.02 -11.65
N ALA A 66 3.99 0.17 -11.01
CA ALA A 66 4.40 1.50 -10.61
C ALA A 66 4.54 2.33 -11.90
N SER A 67 3.64 3.29 -12.11
CA SER A 67 3.76 4.22 -13.23
C SER A 67 5.14 4.89 -13.12
N ALA A 68 5.99 4.62 -14.11
CA ALA A 68 7.33 5.17 -14.22
C ALA A 68 7.34 6.70 -14.31
#